data_AF-A0A7S8INT2-F1
#
_entry.id   AF-A0A7S8INT2-F1
#
_cell.length_a   1.000
_cell.length_b   1.000
_cell.length_c   1.000
_cell.angle_alpha   90.00
_cell.angle_beta   90.00
_cell.angle_gamma   90.00
#
_symmetry.space_group_name_H-M   'P 1'
#
loop_
_entity.id
_entity.type
_entity.pdbx_description
1 polymer ?
#
loop_
_entity_poly.entity_id
_entity_poly.type
_entity_poly.pdbx_seq_one_letter_code
_entity_poly.pdbx_strand_id
1 'polypeptide(L)'
;MVAKRVQMPSATSIVARSYPDHVIGIENKLPWHLGTDLRYFRKRTEGHAIIMGRRTFESIGRPLPKRENIVLSRTPLPDARGIKWAKDIETALLLADVYSICNFKKQFFVIGGERIYGEFRKYINKVYLTEVFARINGDAKFDWEFDQKNWRYFKEKEYPRSEIDDYPFRITTLLRLKPEHRYETTDNLLRADPEVSSFLDRYSSMIARSEMHSVEEEQLSLF
;
A
#
# COMPACT_ATOMS: atom_id res chain seq x y z
N MET A 1 14.70 24.97 20.59
CA MET A 1 15.10 23.60 20.21
C MET A 1 14.53 23.32 18.82
N VAL A 2 15.35 22.83 17.88
CA VAL A 2 14.88 22.48 16.53
C VAL A 2 14.09 21.17 16.62
N ALA A 3 12.85 21.14 16.13
CA ALA A 3 12.04 19.93 16.14
C ALA A 3 12.75 18.82 15.34
N LYS A 4 12.97 17.66 15.96
CA LYS A 4 13.56 16.48 15.30
C LYS A 4 12.59 16.02 14.20
N ARG A 5 13.08 15.88 12.97
CA ARG A 5 12.30 15.32 11.85
C ARG A 5 12.56 13.83 11.77
N VAL A 6 11.50 13.06 11.55
CA VAL A 6 11.52 11.61 11.43
C VAL A 6 11.05 11.25 10.04
N GLN A 7 11.76 10.35 9.37
CA GLN A 7 11.36 9.84 8.06
C GLN A 7 10.20 8.86 8.21
N MET A 8 9.11 9.11 7.49
CA MET A 8 7.90 8.32 7.62
C MET A 8 7.99 7.00 6.83
N PRO A 9 7.23 5.97 7.24
CA PRO A 9 7.08 4.73 6.48
C PRO A 9 6.71 4.98 5.02
N SER A 10 7.25 4.14 4.14
CA SER A 10 7.05 4.23 2.70
C SER A 10 5.67 3.73 2.28
N ALA A 11 5.00 4.43 1.35
CA ALA A 11 3.70 3.99 0.85
C ALA A 11 3.86 2.99 -0.31
N THR A 12 3.14 1.88 -0.25
CA THR A 12 3.14 0.82 -1.28
C THR A 12 1.73 0.58 -1.80
N SER A 13 1.54 0.52 -3.11
CA SER A 13 0.28 0.01 -3.68
C SER A 13 0.35 -1.49 -3.89
N ILE A 14 -0.76 -2.18 -3.69
CA ILE A 14 -0.93 -3.57 -4.11
C ILE A 14 -2.30 -3.71 -4.78
N VAL A 15 -2.29 -4.15 -6.03
CA VAL A 15 -3.47 -4.08 -6.90
C VAL A 15 -3.45 -5.21 -7.93
N ALA A 16 -4.62 -5.78 -8.20
CA ALA A 16 -4.86 -6.65 -9.36
C ALA A 16 -5.72 -5.89 -10.38
N ARG A 17 -5.32 -5.92 -11.66
CA ARG A 17 -6.05 -5.29 -12.78
C ARG A 17 -6.11 -6.20 -13.98
N SER A 18 -7.15 -6.08 -14.79
CA SER A 18 -7.23 -6.76 -16.08
C SER A 18 -6.19 -6.19 -17.05
N TYR A 19 -5.78 -7.03 -18.00
CA TYR A 19 -4.94 -6.64 -19.11
C TYR A 19 -5.63 -6.97 -20.45
N PRO A 20 -5.71 -6.03 -21.40
CA PRO A 20 -5.11 -4.70 -21.39
C PRO A 20 -6.02 -3.58 -20.83
N ASP A 21 -7.22 -3.90 -20.32
CA ASP A 21 -8.25 -2.87 -20.06
C ASP A 21 -8.10 -2.11 -18.73
N HIS A 22 -7.19 -2.57 -17.86
CA HIS A 22 -6.86 -2.01 -16.54
C HIS A 22 -8.02 -1.95 -15.54
N VAL A 23 -9.04 -2.78 -15.74
CA VAL A 23 -10.23 -2.85 -14.88
C VAL A 23 -9.86 -3.55 -13.57
N ILE A 24 -10.32 -2.98 -12.45
CA ILE A 24 -10.14 -3.51 -11.09
C ILE A 24 -11.46 -3.85 -10.39
N GLY A 25 -12.60 -3.53 -11.01
CA GLY A 25 -13.91 -3.80 -10.42
C GLY A 25 -15.07 -3.62 -11.39
N ILE A 26 -16.16 -4.33 -11.09
CA ILE A 26 -17.48 -4.21 -11.71
C ILE A 26 -18.49 -4.21 -10.57
N GLU A 27 -19.37 -3.20 -10.51
CA GLU A 27 -20.45 -3.13 -9.51
C GLU A 27 -19.94 -3.35 -8.08
N ASN A 28 -18.79 -2.74 -7.76
CA ASN A 28 -18.10 -2.86 -6.47
C ASN A 28 -17.66 -4.28 -6.10
N LYS A 29 -17.39 -5.15 -7.07
CA LYS A 29 -16.81 -6.49 -6.87
C LYS A 29 -15.61 -6.72 -7.77
N LEU A 30 -14.71 -7.62 -7.36
CA LEU A 30 -13.69 -8.15 -8.26
C LEU A 30 -14.37 -9.04 -9.31
N PRO A 31 -14.03 -8.89 -10.60
CA PRO A 31 -14.67 -9.66 -11.67
C PRO A 31 -14.05 -11.07 -11.86
N TRP A 32 -13.20 -11.50 -10.94
CA TRP A 32 -12.53 -12.79 -10.94
C TRP A 32 -12.27 -13.29 -9.52
N HIS A 33 -11.99 -14.58 -9.42
CA HIS A 33 -11.41 -15.21 -8.25
C HIS A 33 -9.98 -15.70 -8.57
N LEU A 34 -8.99 -15.16 -7.86
CA LEU A 34 -7.58 -15.54 -7.97
C LEU A 34 -7.03 -15.90 -6.60
N GLY A 35 -7.26 -17.14 -6.17
CA GLY A 35 -6.86 -17.64 -4.85
C GLY A 35 -5.36 -17.51 -4.59
N THR A 36 -4.52 -17.64 -5.62
CA THR A 36 -3.07 -17.45 -5.51
C THR A 36 -2.71 -15.98 -5.29
N ASP A 37 -3.34 -15.05 -5.99
CA ASP A 37 -3.17 -13.61 -5.77
C ASP A 37 -3.68 -13.18 -4.38
N LEU A 38 -4.84 -13.68 -3.94
CA LEU A 38 -5.38 -13.38 -2.61
C LEU A 38 -4.43 -13.84 -1.48
N ARG A 39 -3.79 -15.01 -1.64
CA ARG A 39 -2.74 -15.46 -0.71
C ARG A 39 -1.52 -14.55 -0.74
N TYR A 40 -1.11 -14.11 -1.93
CA TYR A 40 -0.01 -13.16 -2.09
C TYR A 40 -0.32 -11.83 -1.40
N PHE A 41 -1.50 -11.24 -1.66
CA PHE A 41 -2.00 -10.03 -1.02
C PHE A 41 -2.00 -10.14 0.50
N ARG A 42 -2.54 -11.23 1.05
CA ARG A 42 -2.54 -11.47 2.51
C ARG A 42 -1.11 -11.52 3.05
N LYS A 43 -0.23 -12.30 2.44
CA LYS A 43 1.17 -12.44 2.87
C LYS A 43 1.92 -11.11 2.86
N ARG A 44 1.65 -10.24 1.89
CA ARG A 44 2.30 -8.92 1.80
C ARG A 44 1.76 -7.90 2.80
N THR A 45 0.47 -7.96 3.10
CA THR A 45 -0.20 -6.93 3.91
C THR A 45 -0.33 -7.30 5.40
N GLU A 46 -0.20 -8.58 5.78
CA GLU A 46 -0.37 -9.01 7.18
C GLU A 46 0.62 -8.30 8.12
N GLY A 47 0.10 -7.75 9.23
CA GLY A 47 0.84 -6.97 10.22
C GLY A 47 1.10 -5.51 9.83
N HIS A 48 0.66 -5.06 8.65
CA HIS A 48 0.82 -3.67 8.20
C HIS A 48 -0.48 -2.88 8.34
N ALA A 49 -0.35 -1.55 8.33
CA ALA A 49 -1.47 -0.67 8.04
C ALA A 49 -1.87 -0.80 6.56
N ILE A 50 -3.18 -0.79 6.33
CA ILE A 50 -3.78 -0.79 5.00
C ILE A 50 -4.76 0.37 4.89
N ILE A 51 -4.70 1.09 3.78
CA ILE A 51 -5.57 2.22 3.47
C ILE A 51 -6.47 1.82 2.31
N MET A 52 -7.77 1.99 2.49
CA MET A 52 -8.77 1.75 1.46
C MET A 52 -9.89 2.79 1.49
N GLY A 53 -10.66 2.87 0.40
CA GLY A 53 -11.85 3.71 0.33
C GLY A 53 -13.08 2.98 0.87
N ARG A 54 -14.12 3.73 1.26
CA ARG A 54 -15.38 3.17 1.79
C ARG A 54 -15.98 2.07 0.88
N ARG A 55 -16.10 2.31 -0.43
CA ARG A 55 -16.71 1.33 -1.37
C ARG A 55 -15.91 0.01 -1.39
N THR A 56 -14.59 0.10 -1.39
CA THR A 56 -13.70 -1.08 -1.29
C THR A 56 -13.89 -1.81 0.03
N PHE A 57 -14.01 -1.10 1.14
CA PHE A 57 -14.31 -1.71 2.43
C PHE A 57 -15.67 -2.43 2.42
N GLU A 58 -16.71 -1.80 1.88
CA GLU A 58 -18.04 -2.41 1.72
C GLU A 58 -18.03 -3.65 0.84
N SER A 59 -17.21 -3.65 -0.23
CA SER A 59 -16.99 -4.82 -1.09
C SER A 59 -16.37 -6.00 -0.34
N ILE A 60 -15.37 -5.71 0.51
CA ILE A 60 -14.71 -6.71 1.37
C ILE A 60 -15.67 -7.20 2.47
N GLY A 61 -16.55 -6.31 2.96
CA GLY A 61 -17.60 -6.60 3.92
C GLY A 61 -17.15 -6.77 5.37
N ARG A 62 -15.84 -6.72 5.66
CA ARG A 62 -15.28 -6.87 7.00
C ARG A 62 -13.86 -6.29 7.13
N PRO A 63 -13.42 -5.92 8.35
CA PRO A 63 -12.01 -5.65 8.60
C PRO A 63 -11.16 -6.85 8.26
N LEU A 64 -10.05 -6.59 7.57
CA LEU A 64 -9.09 -7.59 7.23
C LEU A 64 -8.27 -7.96 8.47
N PRO A 65 -8.27 -9.22 8.95
CA PRO A 65 -7.66 -9.59 10.22
C PRO A 65 -6.14 -9.36 10.20
N LYS A 66 -5.59 -9.08 11.40
CA LYS A 66 -4.16 -8.84 11.64
C LYS A 66 -3.58 -7.69 10.83
N ARG A 67 -4.39 -6.68 10.51
CA ARG A 67 -4.02 -5.47 9.78
C ARG A 67 -4.67 -4.27 10.47
N GLU A 68 -3.99 -3.12 10.46
CA GLU A 68 -4.64 -1.87 10.84
C GLU A 68 -5.45 -1.38 9.64
N ASN A 69 -6.78 -1.48 9.74
CA ASN A 69 -7.68 -1.16 8.65
C ASN A 69 -8.04 0.33 8.71
N ILE A 70 -7.51 1.12 7.77
CA ILE A 70 -7.79 2.56 7.66
C ILE A 70 -8.73 2.78 6.47
N VAL A 71 -9.91 3.33 6.73
CA VAL A 71 -10.93 3.59 5.71
C VAL A 71 -11.07 5.09 5.49
N LEU A 72 -10.77 5.54 4.28
CA LEU A 72 -10.92 6.92 3.86
C LEU A 72 -12.37 7.19 3.43
N SER A 73 -13.04 8.09 4.16
CA SER A 73 -14.39 8.56 3.85
C SER A 73 -14.70 9.85 4.59
N ARG A 74 -15.43 10.75 3.93
CA ARG A 74 -16.01 11.94 4.59
C ARG A 74 -17.23 11.60 5.45
N THR A 75 -17.85 10.46 5.18
CA THR A 75 -19.02 9.96 5.92
C THR A 75 -18.65 8.61 6.53
N PRO A 76 -18.39 8.54 7.84
CA PRO A 76 -18.13 7.26 8.50
C PRO A 76 -19.40 6.41 8.52
N LEU A 77 -19.24 5.08 8.42
CA LEU A 77 -20.33 4.15 8.66
C LEU A 77 -20.53 4.00 10.18
N PRO A 78 -21.78 3.99 10.69
CA PRO A 78 -22.08 3.66 12.07
C PRO A 78 -21.54 2.27 12.43
N ASP A 79 -21.10 2.10 13.69
CA ASP A 79 -20.78 0.79 14.30
C ASP A 79 -19.68 -0.07 13.64
N ALA A 80 -18.86 0.51 12.77
CA ALA A 80 -17.74 -0.21 12.16
C ALA A 80 -16.58 -0.43 13.16
N ARG A 81 -16.63 -1.54 13.92
CA ARG A 81 -15.55 -1.96 14.81
C ARG A 81 -14.35 -2.50 14.04
N GLY A 82 -13.15 -2.32 14.59
CA GLY A 82 -11.91 -2.88 14.02
C GLY A 82 -11.37 -2.13 12.80
N ILE A 83 -11.86 -0.92 12.54
CA ILE A 83 -11.29 0.02 11.55
C ILE A 83 -11.03 1.38 12.17
N LYS A 84 -10.17 2.17 11.52
CA LYS A 84 -9.96 3.60 11.78
C LYS A 84 -10.52 4.40 10.61
N TRP A 85 -11.34 5.41 10.91
CA TRP A 85 -11.83 6.33 9.89
C TRP A 85 -10.84 7.47 9.67
N ALA A 86 -10.55 7.74 8.40
CA ALA A 86 -9.82 8.93 7.98
C ALA A 86 -10.75 9.79 7.12
N LYS A 87 -10.83 11.08 7.43
CA LYS A 87 -11.68 12.04 6.69
C LYS A 87 -10.98 12.63 5.45
N ASP A 88 -9.65 12.58 5.44
CA ASP A 88 -8.76 13.13 4.42
C ASP A 88 -7.45 12.32 4.33
N ILE A 89 -6.65 12.61 3.31
CA ILE A 89 -5.41 11.88 3.01
C ILE A 89 -4.40 12.06 4.14
N GLU A 90 -4.31 13.27 4.68
CA GLU A 90 -3.42 13.64 5.77
C GLU A 90 -3.69 12.79 7.02
N THR A 91 -4.95 12.65 7.41
CA THR A 91 -5.36 11.79 8.53
C THR A 91 -5.05 10.32 8.24
N ALA A 92 -5.29 9.85 7.01
CA ALA A 92 -5.01 8.45 6.65
C ALA A 92 -3.51 8.13 6.69
N LEU A 93 -2.67 9.04 6.20
CA LEU A 93 -1.21 8.92 6.26
C LEU A 93 -0.73 8.92 7.71
N LEU A 94 -1.21 9.86 8.53
CA LEU A 94 -0.81 9.97 9.94
C LEU A 94 -1.15 8.69 10.72
N LEU A 95 -2.36 8.15 10.56
CA LEU A 95 -2.76 6.89 11.18
C LEU A 95 -1.88 5.72 10.75
N ALA A 96 -1.57 5.64 9.45
CA ALA A 96 -0.70 4.60 8.91
C ALA A 96 0.75 4.74 9.43
N ASP A 97 1.23 5.97 9.58
CA ASP A 97 2.56 6.29 10.09
C ASP A 97 2.71 5.91 11.55
N VAL A 98 1.79 6.36 12.40
CA VAL A 98 1.75 6.03 13.83
C VAL A 98 1.75 4.52 14.04
N TYR A 99 0.83 3.80 13.39
CA TYR A 99 0.76 2.35 13.50
C TYR A 99 2.07 1.69 13.07
N SER A 100 2.61 2.11 11.92
CA SER A 100 3.82 1.52 11.36
C SER A 100 5.04 1.80 12.24
N ILE A 101 5.17 2.99 12.81
CA ILE A 101 6.25 3.34 13.74
C ILE A 101 6.19 2.46 15.00
N CYS A 102 5.02 2.37 15.64
CA CYS A 102 4.83 1.57 16.86
C CYS A 102 5.07 0.07 16.63
N ASN A 103 4.83 -0.41 15.40
CA ASN A 103 4.99 -1.82 15.02
C ASN A 103 6.27 -2.09 14.20
N PHE A 104 7.20 -1.14 14.15
CA PHE A 104 8.46 -1.22 13.41
C PHE A 104 8.30 -1.66 11.95
N LYS A 105 7.25 -1.18 11.29
CA LYS A 105 7.00 -1.39 9.85
C LYS A 105 7.60 -0.24 9.06
N LYS A 106 8.36 -0.60 8.02
CA LYS A 106 8.97 0.37 7.09
C LYS A 106 8.01 0.86 6.00
N GLN A 107 6.82 0.26 5.92
CA GLN A 107 5.83 0.54 4.88
C GLN A 107 4.41 0.23 5.34
N PHE A 108 3.45 0.88 4.69
CA PHE A 108 2.02 0.55 4.72
C PHE A 108 1.51 0.37 3.29
N PHE A 109 0.26 -0.10 3.16
CA PHE A 109 -0.31 -0.44 1.87
C PHE A 109 -1.53 0.40 1.52
N VAL A 110 -1.59 0.89 0.29
CA VAL A 110 -2.79 1.44 -0.34
C VAL A 110 -3.40 0.33 -1.19
N ILE A 111 -4.63 -0.07 -0.88
CA ILE A 111 -5.29 -1.24 -1.48
C ILE A 111 -6.52 -0.87 -2.33
N GLY A 112 -6.67 0.42 -2.64
CA GLY A 112 -7.68 0.95 -3.54
C GLY A 112 -8.95 1.48 -2.87
N GLY A 113 -10.03 1.76 -3.59
CA GLY A 113 -10.22 1.57 -5.03
C GLY A 113 -9.64 2.69 -5.90
N GLU A 114 -10.13 2.79 -7.13
CA GLU A 114 -9.64 3.71 -8.20
C GLU A 114 -9.31 5.12 -7.69
N ARG A 115 -10.27 5.79 -7.05
CA ARG A 115 -10.06 7.15 -6.51
C ARG A 115 -8.92 7.20 -5.49
N ILE A 116 -8.84 6.21 -4.61
CA ILE A 116 -7.82 6.14 -3.56
C ILE A 116 -6.45 5.92 -4.17
N TYR A 117 -6.34 5.04 -5.17
CA TYR A 117 -5.09 4.93 -5.92
C TYR A 117 -4.69 6.29 -6.48
N GLY A 118 -5.58 6.98 -7.19
CA GLY A 118 -5.33 8.31 -7.73
C GLY A 118 -4.85 9.33 -6.69
N GLU A 119 -5.54 9.43 -5.55
CA GLU A 119 -5.22 10.35 -4.46
C GLU A 119 -3.84 10.05 -3.83
N PHE A 120 -3.46 8.78 -3.73
CA PHE A 120 -2.18 8.38 -3.12
C PHE A 120 -1.01 8.31 -4.10
N ARG A 121 -1.23 8.41 -5.42
CA ARG A 121 -0.24 8.16 -6.48
C ARG A 121 1.12 8.81 -6.25
N LYS A 122 1.14 10.06 -5.79
CA LYS A 122 2.38 10.83 -5.57
C LYS A 122 3.25 10.28 -4.43
N TYR A 123 2.66 9.57 -3.48
CA TYR A 123 3.37 9.02 -2.32
C TYR A 123 3.89 7.60 -2.54
N ILE A 124 3.38 6.89 -3.55
CA ILE A 124 3.67 5.46 -3.74
C ILE A 124 5.08 5.25 -4.28
N ASN A 125 5.91 4.53 -3.54
CA ASN A 125 7.29 4.20 -3.93
C ASN A 125 7.45 2.78 -4.47
N LYS A 126 6.44 1.93 -4.26
CA LYS A 126 6.45 0.53 -4.67
C LYS A 126 5.06 0.11 -5.10
N VAL A 127 4.98 -0.69 -6.16
CA VAL A 127 3.72 -1.32 -6.58
C VAL A 127 3.92 -2.82 -6.69
N TYR A 128 3.06 -3.58 -6.03
CA TYR A 128 2.82 -4.98 -6.35
C TYR A 128 1.63 -5.04 -7.30
N LEU A 129 1.92 -5.23 -8.59
CA LEU A 129 0.94 -5.24 -9.65
C LEU A 129 0.66 -6.67 -10.07
N THR A 130 -0.59 -7.09 -9.98
CA THR A 130 -1.08 -8.32 -10.57
C THR A 130 -1.81 -7.99 -11.87
N GLU A 131 -1.24 -8.38 -13.01
CA GLU A 131 -1.88 -8.24 -14.33
C GLU A 131 -2.60 -9.53 -14.68
N VAL A 132 -3.93 -9.46 -14.74
CA VAL A 132 -4.82 -10.58 -15.04
C VAL A 132 -5.06 -10.61 -16.54
N PHE A 133 -4.67 -11.68 -17.22
CA PHE A 133 -4.77 -11.79 -18.67
C PHE A 133 -6.20 -12.16 -19.10
N ALA A 134 -7.10 -11.21 -18.93
CA ALA A 134 -8.51 -11.30 -19.26
C ALA A 134 -8.99 -9.95 -19.80
N ARG A 135 -9.71 -9.95 -20.92
CA ARG A 135 -10.40 -8.75 -21.40
C ARG A 135 -11.70 -8.58 -20.63
N ILE A 136 -11.82 -7.49 -19.89
CA ILE A 136 -12.94 -7.25 -18.97
C ILE A 136 -13.43 -5.82 -19.13
N ASN A 137 -14.74 -5.65 -19.25
CA ASN A 137 -15.39 -4.36 -19.18
C ASN A 137 -15.87 -4.10 -17.74
N GLY A 138 -15.57 -2.94 -17.18
CA GLY A 138 -15.92 -2.62 -15.79
C GLY A 138 -15.90 -1.14 -15.49
N ASP A 139 -16.34 -0.80 -14.27
CA ASP A 139 -16.65 0.56 -13.84
C ASP A 139 -15.58 1.19 -12.94
N ALA A 140 -14.54 0.43 -12.58
CA ALA A 140 -13.40 0.91 -11.82
C ALA A 140 -12.08 0.49 -12.46
N LYS A 141 -11.11 1.41 -12.55
CA LYS A 141 -9.81 1.17 -13.18
C LYS A 141 -8.60 1.50 -12.32
N PHE A 142 -7.48 0.84 -12.59
CA PHE A 142 -6.13 1.24 -12.17
C PHE A 142 -5.32 1.59 -13.41
N ASP A 143 -5.58 2.77 -13.95
CA ASP A 143 -5.05 3.21 -15.23
C ASP A 143 -3.69 3.90 -15.07
N TRP A 144 -2.75 3.21 -14.44
CA TRP A 144 -1.38 3.67 -14.30
C TRP A 144 -0.48 2.99 -15.31
N GLU A 145 0.31 3.81 -15.99
CA GLU A 145 1.44 3.35 -16.77
C GLU A 145 2.72 3.47 -15.95
N PHE A 146 3.63 2.52 -16.18
CA PHE A 146 4.91 2.41 -15.49
C PHE A 146 6.05 2.59 -16.49
N ASP A 147 6.32 3.86 -16.82
CA ASP A 147 7.41 4.21 -17.70
C ASP A 147 8.79 3.98 -17.04
N GLN A 148 9.78 3.62 -17.86
CA GLN A 148 11.14 3.29 -17.39
C GLN A 148 11.92 4.51 -16.85
N LYS A 149 11.45 5.75 -17.06
CA LYS A 149 12.12 6.94 -16.51
C LYS A 149 11.78 7.13 -15.03
N ASN A 150 10.63 6.61 -14.59
CA ASN A 150 10.16 6.74 -13.21
C ASN A 150 10.19 5.41 -12.44
N TRP A 151 10.16 4.26 -13.13
CA TRP A 151 10.00 2.95 -12.50
C TRP A 151 11.01 1.92 -12.98
N ARG A 152 11.47 1.08 -12.04
CA ARG A 152 12.27 -0.12 -12.27
C ARG A 152 11.44 -1.37 -12.02
N TYR A 153 11.51 -2.32 -12.95
CA TYR A 153 10.99 -3.68 -12.77
C TYR A 153 11.98 -4.46 -11.90
N PHE A 154 11.55 -4.84 -10.69
CA PHE A 154 12.42 -5.52 -9.72
C PHE A 154 12.27 -7.04 -9.76
N LYS A 155 11.04 -7.53 -9.88
CA LYS A 155 10.74 -8.96 -9.89
C LYS A 155 9.45 -9.23 -10.62
N GLU A 156 9.41 -10.33 -11.36
CA GLU A 156 8.21 -10.79 -12.05
C GLU A 156 8.03 -12.29 -11.87
N LYS A 157 6.78 -12.75 -11.84
CA LYS A 157 6.43 -14.16 -11.92
C LYS A 157 5.04 -14.34 -12.54
N GLU A 158 4.96 -15.21 -13.53
CA GLU A 158 3.70 -15.63 -14.14
C GLU A 158 3.10 -16.86 -13.43
N TYR A 159 1.78 -16.94 -13.49
CA TYR A 159 0.97 -18.01 -12.93
C TYR A 159 -0.06 -18.43 -13.99
N PRO A 160 -0.07 -19.70 -14.42
CA PRO A 160 -1.11 -20.19 -15.32
C PRO A 160 -2.46 -20.23 -14.58
N ARG A 161 -3.55 -20.29 -15.36
CA ARG A 161 -4.88 -20.64 -14.84
C ARG A 161 -4.80 -21.93 -14.04
N SER A 162 -5.55 -22.02 -12.95
CA SER A 162 -5.62 -23.21 -12.09
C SER A 162 -7.04 -23.44 -11.58
N GLU A 163 -7.25 -24.49 -10.79
CA GLU A 163 -8.55 -24.76 -10.15
C GLU A 163 -9.00 -23.65 -9.17
N ILE A 164 -8.06 -22.86 -8.68
CA ILE A 164 -8.31 -21.79 -7.70
C ILE A 164 -8.08 -20.39 -8.30
N ASP A 165 -7.74 -20.30 -9.58
CA ASP A 165 -7.42 -19.05 -10.28
C ASP A 165 -8.13 -19.04 -11.64
N ASP A 166 -9.17 -18.21 -11.79
CA ASP A 166 -10.04 -18.16 -12.97
C ASP A 166 -9.29 -17.82 -14.28
N TYR A 167 -8.20 -17.06 -14.18
CA TYR A 167 -7.42 -16.57 -15.31
C TYR A 167 -5.92 -16.72 -15.04
N PRO A 168 -5.10 -16.87 -16.10
CA PRO A 168 -3.66 -16.70 -15.94
C PRO A 168 -3.34 -15.24 -15.62
N PHE A 169 -2.30 -15.02 -14.81
CA PHE A 169 -1.91 -13.69 -14.39
C PHE A 169 -0.41 -13.61 -14.13
N ARG A 170 0.07 -12.38 -13.98
CA ARG A 170 1.48 -12.07 -13.71
C ARG A 170 1.59 -11.12 -12.54
N ILE A 171 2.46 -11.42 -11.58
CA ILE A 171 2.75 -10.51 -10.46
C ILE A 171 4.10 -9.86 -10.70
N THR A 172 4.10 -8.54 -10.79
CA THR A 172 5.28 -7.70 -10.99
C THR A 172 5.48 -6.77 -9.79
N THR A 173 6.72 -6.69 -9.30
CA THR A 173 7.14 -5.71 -8.29
C THR A 173 7.85 -4.56 -8.97
N LEU A 174 7.28 -3.37 -8.84
CA LEU A 174 7.78 -2.14 -9.43
C LEU A 174 8.29 -1.23 -8.32
N LEU A 175 9.46 -0.62 -8.52
CA LEU A 175 10.08 0.32 -7.59
C LEU A 175 10.21 1.68 -8.27
N ARG A 176 9.82 2.76 -7.58
CA ARG A 176 10.03 4.11 -8.06
C ARG A 176 11.54 4.42 -8.01
N LEU A 177 12.09 4.89 -9.12
CA LEU A 177 13.52 5.21 -9.26
C LEU A 177 13.95 6.38 -8.36
N LYS A 178 13.05 7.34 -8.16
CA LYS A 178 13.23 8.46 -7.22
C LYS A 178 12.14 8.40 -6.15
N PRO A 179 12.37 7.69 -5.04
CA PRO A 179 11.38 7.56 -3.99
C PRO A 179 10.97 8.91 -3.39
N GLU A 180 9.67 9.07 -3.15
CA GLU A 180 9.11 10.18 -2.39
C GLU A 180 9.24 9.85 -0.89
N HIS A 181 10.17 10.51 -0.21
CA HIS A 181 10.33 10.38 1.24
C HIS A 181 9.51 11.45 1.95
N ARG A 182 8.59 10.99 2.80
CA ARG A 182 7.83 11.87 3.69
C ARG A 182 8.57 12.02 5.01
N TYR A 183 8.44 13.18 5.62
CA TYR A 183 9.03 13.49 6.91
C TYR A 183 8.04 14.24 7.77
N GLU A 184 8.02 13.93 9.07
CA GLU A 184 7.16 14.58 10.03
C GLU A 184 7.96 15.00 11.27
N THR A 185 7.47 16.02 11.97
CA THR A 185 8.05 16.46 13.24
C THR A 185 7.64 15.53 14.37
N THR A 186 8.54 15.31 15.33
CA THR A 186 8.20 14.55 16.55
C THR A 186 6.99 15.16 17.26
N ASP A 187 6.89 16.48 17.33
CA ASP A 187 5.80 17.16 18.02
C ASP A 187 4.43 16.84 17.40
N ASN A 188 4.33 16.79 16.06
CA ASN A 188 3.08 16.43 15.40
C ASN A 188 2.70 14.97 15.65
N LEU A 189 3.68 14.05 15.61
CA LEU A 189 3.46 12.64 15.92
C LEU A 189 2.98 12.44 17.36
N LEU A 190 3.57 13.15 18.32
CA LEU A 190 3.22 13.06 19.74
C LEU A 190 1.83 13.65 20.05
N ARG A 191 1.42 14.68 19.32
CA ARG A 191 0.04 15.20 19.41
C ARG A 191 -0.98 14.20 18.87
N ALA A 192 -0.60 13.44 17.84
CA ALA A 192 -1.47 12.42 17.25
C ALA A 192 -1.60 11.20 18.17
N ASP A 193 -0.46 10.73 18.70
CA ASP A 193 -0.39 9.61 19.63
C ASP A 193 0.86 9.73 20.51
N PRO A 194 0.71 10.07 21.81
CA PRO A 194 1.84 10.18 22.74
C PRO A 194 2.64 8.88 22.91
N GLU A 195 2.04 7.71 22.69
CA GLU A 195 2.72 6.42 22.85
C GLU A 195 3.83 6.23 21.82
N VAL A 196 3.74 6.90 20.67
CA VAL A 196 4.76 6.90 19.61
C VAL A 196 6.14 7.27 20.16
N SER A 197 6.21 8.14 21.18
CA SER A 197 7.46 8.54 21.83
C SER A 197 8.36 7.36 22.19
N SER A 198 7.77 6.29 22.71
CA SER A 198 8.47 5.06 23.14
C SER A 198 9.12 4.28 22.00
N PHE A 199 8.75 4.56 20.76
CA PHE A 199 9.17 3.79 19.58
C PHE A 199 10.09 4.58 18.62
N LEU A 200 10.05 5.92 18.68
CA LEU A 200 10.66 6.80 17.68
C LEU A 200 12.17 6.58 17.49
N ASP A 201 12.94 6.48 18.57
CA ASP A 201 14.39 6.34 18.46
C ASP A 201 14.77 5.00 17.83
N ARG A 202 14.16 3.92 18.30
CA ARG A 202 14.38 2.57 17.75
C ARG A 202 13.93 2.47 16.29
N TYR A 203 12.78 3.07 15.95
CA TYR A 203 12.30 3.14 14.58
C TYR A 203 13.28 3.93 13.69
N SER A 204 13.74 5.10 14.14
CA SER A 204 14.69 5.93 13.39
C SER A 204 16.02 5.20 13.12
N SER A 205 16.55 4.50 14.13
CA SER A 205 17.76 3.66 13.96
C SER A 205 17.52 2.46 13.04
N MET A 206 16.30 1.92 12.97
CA MET A 206 15.95 0.85 12.02
C MET A 206 15.93 1.38 10.57
N ILE A 207 15.39 2.58 10.36
CA ILE A 207 15.32 3.18 9.03
C ILE A 207 16.73 3.55 8.54
N ALA A 208 17.53 4.23 9.36
CA ALA A 208 18.91 4.60 8.99
C ALA A 208 19.76 3.38 8.56
N ARG A 209 19.67 2.27 9.30
CA ARG A 209 20.36 1.01 8.92
C ARG A 209 19.85 0.42 7.60
N SER A 210 18.56 0.57 7.32
CA SER A 210 17.97 0.09 6.07
C SER A 210 18.50 0.85 4.86
N GLU A 211 18.68 2.16 5.00
CA GLU A 211 19.17 3.01 3.92
C GLU A 211 20.64 2.72 3.61
N MET A 212 21.46 2.54 4.65
CA MET A 212 22.85 2.13 4.48
C MET A 212 22.98 0.83 3.69
N HIS A 213 22.21 -0.20 4.03
CA HIS A 213 22.23 -1.47 3.29
C HIS A 213 21.71 -1.34 1.85
N SER A 214 20.70 -0.51 1.59
CA SER A 214 20.26 -0.29 0.20
C SER A 214 21.31 0.42 -0.65
N VAL A 215 22.06 1.35 -0.06
CA VAL A 215 23.17 2.04 -0.75
C VAL A 215 24.31 1.07 -1.02
N GLU A 216 24.66 0.21 -0.05
CA GLU A 216 25.67 -0.84 -0.23
C GLU A 216 25.27 -1.84 -1.34
N GLU A 217 24.02 -2.32 -1.35
CA GLU A 217 23.51 -3.22 -2.40
C GLU A 217 23.53 -2.56 -3.79
N GLU A 218 23.12 -1.29 -3.89
CA GLU A 218 23.16 -0.56 -5.17
C GLU A 218 24.60 -0.34 -5.64
N GLN A 219 25.53 0.02 -4.75
CA GLN A 219 26.95 0.14 -5.09
C GLN A 219 27.57 -1.19 -5.54
N LEU A 220 27.23 -2.30 -4.87
CA LEU A 220 27.71 -3.63 -5.25
C LEU A 220 27.12 -4.13 -6.57
N SER A 221 25.92 -3.68 -6.95
CA SER A 221 25.29 -4.01 -8.23
C SER A 221 25.85 -3.24 -9.44
N LEU A 222 26.72 -2.26 -9.20
CA LEU A 222 27.39 -1.43 -10.22
C LEU A 222 28.81 -1.93 -10.57
N PHE A 223 29.25 -3.04 -9.97
CA PHE A 223 30.49 -3.76 -10.27
C PHE A 223 30.18 -5.18 -10.79
#